data_AF-A0A8J7KX71-F1
#
_entry.id   AF-A0A8J7KX71-F1
#
_cell.length_a   1.000
_cell.length_b   1.000
_cell.length_c   1.000
_cell.angle_alpha   90.00
_cell.angle_beta   90.00
_cell.angle_gamma   90.00
#
_symmetry.space_group_name_H-M   'P 1'
#
loop_
_entity.id
_entity.type
_entity.pdbx_description
1 polymer ?
#
loop_
_entity_poly.entity_id
_entity_poly.type
_entity_poly.pdbx_seq_one_letter_code
_entity_poly.pdbx_strand_id
1 'polypeptide(L)'
;MHEVQTRYASLYQGVVQATGSIADHYHTRFSPVHLSTLVLILKKYELQNRIHSEDRKRVIIVTNSSESKVGYFKEVLKSHFHIDIIGCVNINELHTLKQLPFDLLITFTNKISSYLKYYQLPYIKVNFYLSRDDITLLSECGLSRAKKKIPTEAFIQDIDGLDRTQLRALLEQKYPDFFI
;
A
#
# COMPACT_ATOMS: atom_id res chain seq x y z
N MET A 1 -17.12 -19.13 6.31
CA MET A 1 -18.03 -17.99 5.98
C MET A 1 -18.07 -16.92 7.06
N HIS A 2 -18.19 -17.26 8.36
CA HIS A 2 -18.01 -16.28 9.46
C HIS A 2 -16.68 -15.50 9.36
N GLU A 3 -15.63 -16.12 8.83
CA GLU A 3 -14.35 -15.45 8.58
C GLU A 3 -14.44 -14.24 7.64
N VAL A 4 -15.38 -14.20 6.68
CA VAL A 4 -15.52 -13.07 5.73
C VAL A 4 -16.04 -11.83 6.44
N GLN A 5 -17.03 -12.00 7.32
CA GLN A 5 -17.61 -10.93 8.11
C GLN A 5 -16.58 -10.34 9.08
N THR A 6 -15.78 -11.19 9.74
CA THR A 6 -14.72 -10.73 10.64
C THR A 6 -13.56 -10.07 9.89
N ARG A 7 -13.11 -10.66 8.78
CA ARG A 7 -11.95 -10.21 8.01
C ARG A 7 -12.20 -8.91 7.25
N TYR A 8 -13.43 -8.67 6.80
CA TYR A 8 -13.80 -7.50 6.01
C TYR A 8 -15.00 -6.75 6.61
N ALA A 9 -15.00 -6.55 7.93
CA ALA A 9 -16.15 -6.05 8.68
C ALA A 9 -16.74 -4.74 8.12
N SER A 10 -15.90 -3.75 7.82
CA SER A 10 -16.36 -2.46 7.27
C SER A 10 -17.05 -2.63 5.90
N LEU A 11 -16.44 -3.40 4.99
CA LEU A 11 -17.01 -3.67 3.68
C LEU A 11 -18.30 -4.50 3.78
N TYR A 12 -18.34 -5.47 4.70
CA TYR A 12 -19.52 -6.27 4.96
C TYR A 12 -20.70 -5.41 5.42
N GLN A 13 -20.48 -4.46 6.35
CA GLN A 13 -21.50 -3.51 6.78
C GLN A 13 -21.95 -2.61 5.63
N GLY A 14 -21.03 -2.13 4.79
CA GLY A 14 -21.37 -1.37 3.59
C GLY A 14 -22.26 -2.16 2.62
N VAL A 15 -21.97 -3.44 2.40
CA VAL A 15 -22.81 -4.31 1.55
C VAL A 15 -24.19 -4.54 2.18
N VAL A 16 -24.28 -4.73 3.50
CA VAL A 16 -25.57 -4.86 4.21
C VAL A 16 -26.42 -3.61 4.00
N GLN A 17 -25.84 -2.42 4.21
CA GLN A 17 -26.55 -1.15 4.04
C GLN A 17 -26.99 -0.95 2.59
N ALA A 18 -26.09 -1.17 1.62
CA ALA A 18 -26.39 -0.98 0.20
C ALA A 18 -27.47 -1.94 -0.31
N THR A 19 -27.48 -3.19 0.17
CA THR A 19 -28.47 -4.19 -0.24
C THR A 19 -29.80 -4.09 0.51
N GLY A 20 -29.89 -3.30 1.59
CA GLY A 20 -31.11 -3.11 2.37
C GLY A 20 -32.27 -2.58 1.53
N SER A 21 -32.04 -1.51 0.76
CA SER A 21 -33.06 -0.93 -0.14
C SER A 21 -33.59 -1.93 -1.18
N ILE A 22 -32.73 -2.84 -1.67
CA ILE A 22 -33.09 -3.89 -2.62
C ILE A 22 -33.94 -4.96 -1.91
N ALA A 23 -33.53 -5.38 -0.71
CA ALA A 23 -34.26 -6.36 0.08
C ALA A 23 -35.68 -5.88 0.40
N ASP A 24 -35.80 -4.61 0.78
CA ASP A 24 -37.09 -3.98 1.10
C ASP A 24 -37.99 -3.87 -0.14
N HIS A 25 -37.46 -3.42 -1.27
CA HIS A 25 -38.22 -3.25 -2.52
C HIS A 25 -38.75 -4.58 -3.06
N TYR A 26 -37.94 -5.64 -3.02
CA TYR A 26 -38.32 -6.96 -3.54
C TYR A 26 -38.92 -7.88 -2.47
N HIS A 27 -39.18 -7.38 -1.27
CA HIS A 27 -39.68 -8.14 -0.12
C HIS A 27 -38.91 -9.44 0.13
N THR A 28 -37.59 -9.39 0.00
CA THR A 28 -36.69 -10.54 0.14
C THR A 28 -35.69 -10.30 1.27
N ARG A 29 -34.87 -11.31 1.59
CA ARG A 29 -33.79 -11.19 2.56
C ARG A 29 -32.50 -11.76 2.01
N PHE A 30 -31.41 -11.03 2.20
CA PHE A 30 -30.08 -11.56 1.92
C PHE A 30 -29.61 -12.37 3.13
N SER A 31 -29.32 -13.65 2.89
CA SER A 31 -28.69 -14.49 3.90
C SER A 31 -27.24 -14.05 4.13
N PRO A 32 -26.62 -14.43 5.27
CA PRO A 32 -25.18 -14.19 5.49
C PRO A 32 -24.29 -14.76 4.37
N VAL A 33 -24.74 -15.83 3.72
CA VAL A 33 -24.07 -16.42 2.55
C VAL A 33 -24.10 -15.44 1.38
N HIS A 34 -25.27 -14.91 1.02
CA HIS A 34 -25.39 -13.96 -0.10
C HIS A 34 -24.55 -12.69 0.13
N LEU A 35 -24.60 -12.14 1.35
CA LEU A 35 -23.82 -10.96 1.72
C LEU A 35 -22.31 -11.24 1.66
N SER A 36 -21.86 -12.39 2.17
CA SER A 36 -20.46 -12.80 2.09
C SER A 36 -20.00 -12.97 0.63
N THR A 37 -20.84 -13.55 -0.23
CA THR A 37 -20.55 -13.70 -1.66
C THR A 37 -20.39 -12.35 -2.34
N LEU A 38 -21.26 -11.38 -2.06
CA LEU A 38 -21.14 -10.02 -2.61
C LEU A 38 -19.85 -9.32 -2.15
N VAL A 39 -19.50 -9.44 -0.86
CA VAL A 39 -18.22 -8.95 -0.33
C VAL A 39 -17.04 -9.57 -1.08
N LEU A 40 -17.07 -10.88 -1.33
CA LEU A 40 -16.01 -11.57 -2.06
C LEU A 40 -15.94 -11.18 -3.54
N ILE A 41 -17.09 -10.94 -4.20
CA ILE A 41 -17.13 -10.41 -5.57
C ILE A 41 -16.48 -9.02 -5.61
N LEU A 42 -16.85 -8.13 -4.71
CA LEU A 42 -16.25 -6.79 -4.61
C LEU A 42 -14.76 -6.86 -4.33
N LYS A 43 -14.33 -7.74 -3.40
CA LYS A 43 -12.90 -7.96 -3.13
C LYS A 43 -12.16 -8.53 -4.33
N LYS A 44 -12.77 -9.44 -5.10
CA LYS A 44 -12.18 -9.93 -6.36
C LYS A 44 -11.96 -8.77 -7.33
N TYR A 45 -12.94 -7.89 -7.51
CA TYR A 45 -12.80 -6.73 -8.37
C TYR A 45 -11.78 -5.72 -7.85
N GLU A 46 -11.77 -5.41 -6.55
CA GLU A 46 -10.73 -4.58 -5.93
C GLU A 46 -9.34 -5.15 -6.21
N LEU A 47 -9.12 -6.45 -6.00
CA LEU A 47 -7.84 -7.11 -6.28
C LEU A 47 -7.49 -7.08 -7.77
N GLN A 48 -8.47 -7.23 -8.66
CA GLN A 48 -8.27 -7.21 -10.11
C GLN A 48 -8.05 -5.81 -10.67
N ASN A 49 -8.57 -4.78 -10.00
CA ASN A 49 -8.58 -3.39 -10.44
C ASN A 49 -7.68 -2.50 -9.58
N ARG A 50 -6.65 -3.05 -8.90
CA ARG A 50 -5.60 -2.23 -8.31
C ARG A 50 -4.82 -1.52 -9.41
N ILE A 51 -5.11 -0.23 -9.56
CA ILE A 51 -4.59 0.64 -10.61
C ILE A 51 -3.33 1.34 -10.13
N HIS A 52 -2.35 1.53 -11.01
CA HIS A 52 -1.07 2.21 -10.75
C HIS A 52 -1.22 3.66 -10.22
N SER A 53 -2.39 4.27 -10.36
CA SER A 53 -2.71 5.65 -9.97
C SER A 53 -3.16 5.85 -8.51
N GLU A 54 -3.26 4.79 -7.70
CA GLU A 54 -3.52 4.96 -6.26
C GLU A 54 -2.32 5.65 -5.58
N ASP A 55 -2.60 6.62 -4.71
CA ASP A 55 -1.60 7.33 -3.92
C ASP A 55 -0.64 6.37 -3.20
N ARG A 56 0.65 6.66 -3.34
CA ARG A 56 1.72 5.91 -2.68
C ARG A 56 1.85 6.40 -1.26
N LYS A 57 1.87 5.45 -0.30
CA LYS A 57 2.26 5.81 1.07
C LYS A 57 3.71 6.27 1.09
N ARG A 58 3.95 7.40 1.73
CA ARG A 58 5.27 8.00 1.96
C ARG A 58 5.89 7.38 3.19
N VAL A 59 6.98 6.66 2.98
CA VAL A 59 7.69 5.89 4.01
C VAL A 59 9.03 6.55 4.30
N ILE A 60 9.34 6.71 5.59
CA ILE A 60 10.70 7.03 6.05
C ILE A 60 11.29 5.82 6.77
N ILE A 61 12.54 5.51 6.45
CA ILE A 61 13.30 4.47 7.13
C ILE A 61 14.17 5.14 8.20
N VAL A 62 14.02 4.73 9.46
CA VAL A 62 14.87 5.20 10.56
C VAL A 62 15.90 4.12 10.89
N THR A 63 17.15 4.39 10.56
CA THR A 63 18.25 3.42 10.69
C THR A 63 19.61 4.11 10.76
N ASN A 64 20.55 3.48 11.46
CA ASN A 64 21.97 3.86 11.48
C ASN A 64 22.80 2.94 10.57
N SER A 65 22.15 2.17 9.69
CA SER A 65 22.84 1.26 8.76
C SER A 65 23.54 2.02 7.64
N SER A 66 24.54 1.39 7.02
CA SER A 66 25.22 1.95 5.85
C SER A 66 24.25 2.16 4.68
N GLU A 67 24.57 3.12 3.81
CA GLU A 67 23.81 3.40 2.60
C GLU A 67 23.57 2.15 1.74
N SER A 68 24.57 1.29 1.61
CA SER A 68 24.45 0.01 0.89
C SER A 68 23.36 -0.91 1.44
N LYS A 69 23.30 -1.07 2.77
CA LYS A 69 22.27 -1.89 3.44
C LYS A 69 20.89 -1.28 3.29
N VAL A 70 20.81 0.05 3.43
CA VAL A 70 19.56 0.79 3.25
C VAL A 70 19.09 0.70 1.80
N GLY A 71 19.99 0.84 0.83
CA GLY A 71 19.71 0.73 -0.60
C GLY A 71 19.10 -0.62 -0.96
N TYR A 72 19.74 -1.72 -0.53
CA TYR A 72 19.17 -3.06 -0.70
C TYR A 72 17.75 -3.17 -0.10
N PHE A 73 17.58 -2.70 1.14
CA PHE A 73 16.29 -2.79 1.81
C PHE A 73 15.19 -1.96 1.14
N LYS A 74 15.54 -0.78 0.59
CA LYS A 74 14.61 0.04 -0.22
C LYS A 74 14.08 -0.75 -1.40
N GLU A 75 14.95 -1.44 -2.12
CA GLU A 75 14.56 -2.26 -3.28
C GLU A 75 13.72 -3.47 -2.87
N VAL A 76 14.05 -4.12 -1.75
CA VAL A 76 13.20 -5.18 -1.18
C VAL A 76 11.80 -4.67 -0.86
N LEU A 77 11.66 -3.52 -0.18
CA LEU A 77 10.35 -2.94 0.12
C LEU A 77 9.55 -2.61 -1.15
N LYS A 78 10.18 -1.95 -2.14
CA LYS A 78 9.54 -1.60 -3.41
C LYS A 78 9.10 -2.83 -4.21
N SER A 79 9.83 -3.94 -4.11
CA SER A 79 9.44 -5.19 -4.76
C SER A 79 8.14 -5.79 -4.18
N HIS A 80 7.84 -5.49 -2.93
CA HIS A 80 6.63 -5.97 -2.23
C HIS A 80 5.50 -4.95 -2.24
N PHE A 81 5.80 -3.65 -2.15
CA PHE A 81 4.84 -2.59 -1.90
C PHE A 81 4.95 -1.43 -2.87
N HIS A 82 3.80 -0.86 -3.23
CA HIS A 82 3.69 0.37 -4.00
C HIS A 82 3.74 1.58 -3.05
N ILE A 83 4.95 2.04 -2.77
CA ILE A 83 5.24 3.10 -1.80
C ILE A 83 6.26 4.08 -2.35
N ASP A 84 6.32 5.28 -1.77
CA ASP A 84 7.39 6.24 -1.99
C ASP A 84 8.28 6.29 -0.75
N ILE A 85 9.55 5.90 -0.89
CA ILE A 85 10.51 6.01 0.21
C ILE A 85 11.15 7.40 0.13
N ILE A 86 10.59 8.34 0.90
CA ILE A 86 10.95 9.77 0.82
C ILE A 86 12.21 10.13 1.61
N GLY A 87 12.72 9.23 2.45
CA GLY A 87 13.92 9.51 3.22
C GLY A 87 14.44 8.33 4.04
N CYS A 88 15.71 8.43 4.41
CA CYS A 88 16.35 7.60 5.42
C CYS A 88 16.95 8.53 6.48
N VAL A 89 16.55 8.37 7.74
CA VAL A 89 16.90 9.28 8.83
C VAL A 89 17.69 8.52 9.89
N ASN A 90 18.80 9.09 10.34
CA ASN A 90 19.55 8.55 11.47
C ASN A 90 18.78 8.75 12.78
N ILE A 91 18.98 7.89 13.77
CA ILE A 91 18.37 8.04 15.10
C ILE A 91 18.68 9.39 15.76
N ASN A 92 19.83 9.99 15.44
CA ASN A 92 20.24 11.29 15.98
C ASN A 92 19.56 12.48 15.27
N GLU A 93 18.92 12.23 14.14
CA GLU A 93 18.36 13.23 13.23
C GLU A 93 16.83 13.21 13.21
N LEU A 94 16.19 12.55 14.19
CA LEU A 94 14.72 12.44 14.27
C LEU A 94 14.00 13.80 14.29
N HIS A 95 14.68 14.88 14.68
CA HIS A 95 14.15 16.24 14.63
C HIS A 95 13.76 16.68 13.20
N THR A 96 14.41 16.13 12.17
CA THR A 96 14.13 16.41 10.75
C THR A 96 12.77 15.88 10.31
N LEU A 97 12.21 14.88 11.00
CA LEU A 97 10.90 14.29 10.69
C LEU A 97 9.76 15.32 10.75
N LYS A 98 9.91 16.41 11.53
CA LYS A 98 8.91 17.48 11.61
C LYS A 98 8.74 18.26 10.29
N GLN A 99 9.73 18.18 9.40
CA GLN A 99 9.76 18.93 8.15
C GLN A 99 9.34 18.09 6.95
N LEU A 100 9.17 16.78 7.13
CA LEU A 100 8.88 15.83 6.06
C LEU A 100 7.49 15.23 6.29
N PRO A 101 6.53 15.43 5.38
CA PRO A 101 5.23 14.78 5.52
C PRO A 101 5.38 13.30 5.12
N PHE A 102 5.16 12.40 6.09
CA PHE A 102 5.24 10.95 5.90
C PHE A 102 3.98 10.26 6.46
N ASP A 103 3.70 9.06 5.97
CA ASP A 103 2.55 8.26 6.38
C ASP A 103 2.98 7.08 7.28
N LEU A 104 4.26 6.65 7.20
CA LEU A 104 4.79 5.55 7.99
C LEU A 104 6.29 5.68 8.28
N LEU A 105 6.69 5.34 9.52
CA LEU A 105 8.08 5.09 9.90
C LEU A 105 8.38 3.58 9.96
N ILE A 106 9.51 3.16 9.39
CA ILE A 106 10.01 1.79 9.47
C ILE A 106 11.38 1.78 10.16
N THR A 107 11.61 0.81 11.05
CA THR A 107 12.94 0.59 11.65
C THR A 107 13.26 -0.90 11.82
N PHE A 108 14.53 -1.22 12.05
CA PHE A 108 15.02 -2.61 12.13
C PHE A 108 15.48 -3.02 13.52
N THR A 109 15.83 -2.05 14.38
CA THR A 109 16.55 -2.34 15.62
C THR A 109 15.74 -1.99 16.85
N ASN A 110 15.94 -2.77 17.93
CA ASN A 110 15.35 -2.48 19.23
C ASN A 110 15.79 -1.11 19.76
N LYS A 111 17.06 -0.73 19.55
CA LYS A 111 17.58 0.57 19.99
C LYS A 111 16.78 1.72 19.40
N ILE A 112 16.56 1.72 18.08
CA ILE A 112 15.78 2.76 17.41
C ILE A 112 14.31 2.69 17.82
N SER A 113 13.75 1.48 17.93
CA SER A 113 12.38 1.26 18.40
C SER A 113 12.15 1.90 19.77
N SER A 114 13.10 1.76 20.70
CA SER A 114 13.03 2.40 22.03
C SER A 114 13.07 3.93 21.95
N TYR A 115 13.90 4.50 21.07
CA TYR A 115 13.96 5.95 20.86
C TYR A 115 12.66 6.49 20.25
N LEU A 116 12.16 5.87 19.18
CA LEU A 116 10.90 6.26 18.55
C LEU A 116 9.74 6.18 19.55
N LYS A 117 9.72 5.14 20.39
CA LYS A 117 8.75 5.01 21.49
C LYS A 117 8.87 6.13 22.52
N TYR A 118 10.10 6.49 22.92
CA TYR A 118 10.35 7.60 23.85
C TYR A 118 9.82 8.93 23.30
N TYR A 119 10.03 9.19 22.01
CA TYR A 119 9.51 10.37 21.32
C TYR A 119 8.04 10.25 20.89
N GLN A 120 7.34 9.17 21.28
CA GLN A 120 5.93 8.91 20.95
C GLN A 120 5.63 8.94 19.44
N LEU A 121 6.62 8.59 18.61
CA LEU A 121 6.45 8.50 17.16
C LEU A 121 5.91 7.11 16.81
N PRO A 122 4.81 7.00 16.04
CA PRO A 122 4.32 5.70 15.57
C PRO A 122 5.30 5.11 14.55
N TYR A 123 5.63 3.83 14.71
CA TYR A 123 6.54 3.12 13.82
C TYR A 123 6.18 1.65 13.71
N ILE A 124 6.68 1.02 12.64
CA ILE A 124 6.68 -0.43 12.49
C ILE A 124 8.12 -0.91 12.56
N LYS A 125 8.38 -1.83 13.48
CA LYS A 125 9.65 -2.55 13.51
C LYS A 125 9.51 -3.80 12.65
N VAL A 126 10.41 -3.97 11.69
CA VAL A 126 10.51 -5.15 10.85
C VAL A 126 11.91 -5.75 10.91
N ASN A 127 12.06 -6.99 10.44
CA ASN A 127 13.38 -7.56 10.21
C ASN A 127 14.06 -6.92 9.00
N PHE A 128 15.40 -6.85 9.01
CA PHE A 128 16.16 -6.37 7.84
C PHE A 128 15.92 -7.25 6.61
N TYR A 129 15.90 -8.57 6.82
CA TYR A 129 15.38 -9.51 5.83
C TYR A 129 13.90 -9.72 6.14
N LEU A 130 13.01 -9.14 5.31
CA LEU A 130 11.58 -9.18 5.54
C LEU A 130 11.09 -10.64 5.58
N SER A 131 10.52 -11.03 6.72
CA SER A 131 9.78 -12.27 6.85
C SER A 131 8.37 -12.15 6.26
N ARG A 132 7.67 -13.28 6.13
CA ARG A 132 6.25 -13.25 5.73
C ARG A 132 5.38 -12.48 6.72
N ASP A 133 5.72 -12.54 8.00
CA ASP A 133 5.01 -11.83 9.06
C ASP A 133 5.23 -10.32 8.93
N ASP A 134 6.45 -9.89 8.62
CA ASP A 134 6.74 -8.47 8.35
C ASP A 134 5.94 -7.95 7.14
N ILE A 135 5.87 -8.73 6.05
CA ILE A 135 5.11 -8.35 4.85
C ILE A 135 3.61 -8.26 5.17
N THR A 136 3.10 -9.17 5.99
CA THR A 136 1.69 -9.20 6.41
C THR A 136 1.38 -7.98 7.29
N LEU A 137 2.21 -7.72 8.29
CA LEU A 137 2.10 -6.54 9.16
C LEU A 137 2.10 -5.23 8.38
N LEU A 138 3.05 -5.05 7.45
CA LEU A 138 3.11 -3.87 6.60
C LEU A 138 1.86 -3.71 5.74
N SER A 139 1.31 -4.81 5.22
CA SER A 139 0.05 -4.80 4.47
C SER A 139 -1.14 -4.38 5.35
N GLU A 140 -1.21 -4.89 6.58
CA GLU A 140 -2.25 -4.54 7.56
C GLU A 140 -2.18 -3.08 8.00
N CYS A 141 -0.98 -2.50 8.01
CA CYS A 141 -0.77 -1.06 8.22
C CYS A 141 -1.04 -0.22 6.95
N GLY A 142 -1.59 -0.84 5.90
CA GLY A 142 -2.12 -0.16 4.72
C GLY A 142 -1.09 0.08 3.61
N LEU A 143 0.03 -0.65 3.58
CA LEU A 143 0.91 -0.61 2.40
C LEU A 143 0.30 -1.47 1.29
N SER A 144 -0.05 -0.81 0.18
CA SER A 144 -0.54 -1.49 -1.01
C SER A 144 0.56 -2.33 -1.64
N ARG A 145 0.22 -3.53 -2.15
CA ARG A 145 1.18 -4.39 -2.86
C ARG A 145 1.65 -3.76 -4.17
N ALA A 146 2.89 -4.06 -4.58
CA ALA A 146 3.55 -3.50 -5.77
C ALA A 146 2.86 -3.82 -7.11
N LYS A 147 2.13 -4.94 -7.22
CA LYS A 147 1.46 -5.33 -8.48
C LYS A 147 0.25 -4.44 -8.74
N LYS A 148 0.40 -3.49 -9.66
CA LYS A 148 -0.68 -2.63 -10.13
C LYS A 148 -0.74 -2.63 -11.65
N LYS A 149 -1.96 -2.59 -12.19
CA LYS A 149 -2.21 -2.51 -13.63
C LYS A 149 -2.13 -1.05 -14.08
N ILE A 150 -1.64 -0.82 -15.29
CA ILE A 150 -1.77 0.47 -15.97
C ILE A 150 -3.13 0.47 -16.68
N PRO A 151 -4.04 1.42 -16.42
CA PRO A 151 -5.32 1.49 -17.13
C PRO A 151 -5.06 1.79 -18.60
N THR A 152 -5.61 0.94 -19.48
CA THR A 152 -5.36 1.04 -20.92
C THR A 152 -5.77 2.39 -21.48
N GLU A 153 -6.96 2.90 -21.14
CA GLU A 153 -7.41 4.18 -21.73
C GLU A 153 -6.66 5.40 -21.21
N ALA A 154 -6.31 5.43 -19.93
CA ALA A 154 -5.47 6.50 -19.39
C ALA A 154 -4.09 6.49 -20.07
N PHE A 155 -3.52 5.30 -20.27
CA PHE A 155 -2.26 5.15 -20.98
C PHE A 155 -2.36 5.57 -22.44
N ILE A 156 -3.41 5.16 -23.17
CA ILE A 156 -3.64 5.56 -24.56
C ILE A 156 -3.74 7.09 -24.65
N GLN A 157 -4.48 7.73 -23.75
CA GLN A 157 -4.58 9.19 -23.69
C GLN A 157 -3.23 9.86 -23.38
N ASP A 158 -2.43 9.29 -22.48
CA ASP A 158 -1.12 9.84 -22.11
C ASP A 158 -0.08 9.76 -23.25
N ILE A 159 -0.21 8.77 -24.14
CA ILE A 159 0.75 8.56 -25.25
C ILE A 159 0.28 9.14 -26.58
N ASP A 160 -0.97 9.59 -26.67
CA ASP A 160 -1.54 10.10 -27.92
C ASP A 160 -0.78 11.35 -28.40
N GLY A 161 -0.37 11.33 -29.66
CA GLY A 161 0.41 12.41 -30.28
C GLY A 161 1.88 12.52 -29.85
N LEU A 162 2.40 11.65 -28.96
CA LEU A 162 3.81 11.65 -28.58
C LEU A 162 4.69 11.02 -29.67
N ASP A 163 5.84 11.64 -29.94
CA ASP A 163 6.89 11.01 -30.73
C ASP A 163 7.64 9.92 -29.94
N ARG A 164 8.52 9.19 -30.63
CA ARG A 164 9.26 8.06 -30.04
C ARG A 164 10.17 8.46 -28.87
N THR A 165 10.74 9.65 -28.90
CA THR A 165 11.65 10.16 -27.87
C THR A 165 10.85 10.61 -26.65
N GLN A 166 9.73 11.31 -26.88
CA GLN A 166 8.82 11.76 -25.83
C GLN A 166 8.15 10.58 -25.12
N LEU A 167 7.71 9.58 -25.89
CA LEU A 167 7.14 8.35 -25.33
C LEU A 167 8.17 7.63 -24.45
N ARG A 168 9.42 7.51 -24.91
CA ARG A 168 10.49 6.89 -24.12
C ARG A 168 10.70 7.62 -22.79
N ALA A 169 10.82 8.95 -22.82
CA ALA A 169 10.98 9.75 -21.60
C ALA A 169 9.79 9.60 -20.64
N LEU A 170 8.56 9.56 -21.16
CA LEU A 170 7.36 9.34 -20.36
C LEU A 170 7.35 7.95 -19.72
N LEU A 171 7.73 6.90 -20.44
CA LEU A 171 7.79 5.54 -19.92
C LEU A 171 8.84 5.41 -18.82
N GLU A 172 10.05 5.93 -19.04
CA GLU A 172 11.16 5.92 -18.07
C GLU A 172 10.81 6.73 -16.80
N GLN A 173 10.07 7.83 -16.95
CA GLN A 173 9.71 8.70 -15.81
C GLN A 173 8.48 8.18 -15.04
N LYS A 174 7.42 7.78 -15.74
CA LYS A 174 6.11 7.46 -15.13
C LYS A 174 5.98 5.98 -14.79
N TYR A 175 6.66 5.11 -15.53
CA TYR A 175 6.60 3.66 -15.35
C TYR A 175 8.00 3.01 -15.23
N PRO A 176 8.91 3.56 -14.39
CA PRO A 176 10.30 3.08 -14.29
C PRO A 176 10.42 1.61 -13.86
N ASP A 177 9.40 1.09 -13.17
CA ASP A 177 9.39 -0.29 -12.68
C ASP A 177 8.90 -1.31 -13.73
N PHE A 178 8.48 -0.85 -14.92
CA PHE A 178 7.83 -1.70 -15.94
C PHE A 178 8.61 -1.79 -17.26
N PHE A 179 9.40 -0.78 -17.63
CA PHE A 179 10.05 -0.68 -18.94
C PHE A 179 11.57 -0.44 -18.77
N ILE A 180 12.39 -1.10 -19.61
CA ILE A 180 13.87 -1.02 -19.65
C ILE A 180 14.29 -0.65 -21.08
#